data_AF-A0A1J5PZ51-F1
#
_entry.id   AF-A0A1J5PZ51-F1
#
_cell.length_a   1.000
_cell.length_b   1.000
_cell.length_c   1.000
_cell.angle_alpha   90.00
_cell.angle_beta   90.00
_cell.angle_gamma   90.00
#
_symmetry.space_group_name_H-M   'P 1'
#
loop_
_entity.id
_entity.type
_entity.pdbx_description
1 polymer ?
#
loop_
_entity_poly.entity_id
_entity_poly.type
_entity_poly.pdbx_seq_one_letter_code
_entity_poly.pdbx_strand_id
1 'polypeptide(L)'
;MVDFVDGTAFNHEQGQRSRKLFAAVVLAALDDAIADDKKYGNGPEQIARWARSRDGREVLSCAGIDPNERVVKGLMEFVSKGIRTSVALSREESERRHAMEDMEHAEAA
;
A
#
# COMPACT_ATOMS: atom_id res chain seq x y z
N MET A 1 -26.91 30.53 3.17
CA MET A 1 -25.82 30.09 2.26
C MET A 1 -24.65 29.49 3.04
N VAL A 2 -24.90 28.80 4.15
CA VAL A 2 -23.87 28.15 4.99
C VAL A 2 -23.98 26.61 4.91
N ASP A 3 -25.16 26.10 4.55
CA ASP A 3 -25.45 24.66 4.49
C ASP A 3 -24.85 23.94 3.26
N PHE A 4 -24.56 24.65 2.17
CA PHE A 4 -24.01 24.06 0.94
C PHE A 4 -22.48 23.83 1.00
N VAL A 5 -21.79 24.65 1.80
CA VAL A 5 -20.33 24.52 2.01
C VAL A 5 -20.03 23.33 2.93
N ASP A 6 -20.93 23.01 3.86
CA ASP A 6 -20.77 21.91 4.82
C ASP A 6 -20.93 20.52 4.16
N GLY A 7 -21.90 20.36 3.24
CA GLY A 7 -22.10 19.11 2.51
C GLY A 7 -20.96 18.75 1.55
N THR A 8 -20.30 19.75 0.94
CA THR A 8 -19.13 19.51 0.07
C THR A 8 -17.88 19.14 0.88
N ALA A 9 -17.67 19.79 2.04
CA ALA A 9 -16.60 19.45 2.98
C ALA A 9 -16.78 18.05 3.59
N PHE A 10 -18.00 17.70 4.02
CA PHE A 10 -18.31 16.37 4.53
C PHE A 10 -18.11 15.28 3.47
N ASN A 11 -18.58 15.48 2.24
CA ASN A 11 -18.33 14.56 1.12
C ASN A 11 -16.84 14.44 0.78
N HIS A 12 -16.06 15.52 0.93
CA HIS A 12 -14.62 15.48 0.75
C HIS A 12 -13.94 14.64 1.83
N GLU A 13 -14.28 14.82 3.11
CA GLU A 13 -13.74 14.00 4.20
C GLU A 13 -14.16 12.52 4.08
N GLN A 14 -15.42 12.24 3.74
CA GLN A 14 -15.88 10.87 3.50
C GLN A 14 -15.16 10.25 2.30
N GLY A 15 -14.93 11.01 1.22
CA GLY A 15 -14.13 10.57 0.08
C GLY A 15 -12.69 10.26 0.43
N GLN A 16 -12.05 11.08 1.27
CA GLN A 16 -10.69 10.82 1.77
C GLN A 16 -10.63 9.62 2.72
N ARG A 17 -11.63 9.43 3.59
CA ARG A 17 -11.73 8.24 4.47
C ARG A 17 -11.91 6.97 3.65
N SER A 18 -12.80 6.98 2.65
CA SER A 18 -13.01 5.85 1.74
C SER A 18 -11.74 5.52 0.97
N ARG A 19 -11.00 6.52 0.47
CA ARG A 19 -9.71 6.31 -0.19
C ARG A 19 -8.70 5.57 0.69
N LYS A 20 -8.64 5.90 1.99
CA LYS A 20 -7.77 5.21 2.95
C LYS A 20 -8.18 3.74 3.16
N LEU A 21 -9.48 3.44 3.16
CA LEU A 21 -9.96 2.05 3.23
C LEU A 21 -9.54 1.27 1.98
N PHE A 22 -9.68 1.86 0.79
CA PHE A 22 -9.21 1.21 -0.45
C PHE A 22 -7.68 1.05 -0.49
N ALA A 23 -6.92 2.00 0.04
CA ALA A 23 -5.48 1.85 0.20
C ALA A 23 -5.12 0.66 1.12
N ALA A 24 -5.87 0.45 2.20
CA ALA A 24 -5.69 -0.73 3.06
C ALA A 24 -5.95 -2.04 2.32
N VAL A 25 -6.93 -2.08 1.41
CA VAL A 25 -7.18 -3.26 0.54
C VAL A 25 -5.97 -3.53 -0.37
N VAL A 26 -5.34 -2.48 -0.93
CA VAL A 26 -4.13 -2.64 -1.75
C VAL A 26 -2.97 -3.22 -0.92
N LEU A 27 -2.79 -2.75 0.33
CA LEU A 27 -1.77 -3.30 1.23
C LEU A 27 -2.02 -4.78 1.55
N ALA A 28 -3.28 -5.17 1.80
CA ALA A 28 -3.63 -6.57 2.03
C ALA A 28 -3.33 -7.45 0.81
N ALA A 29 -3.68 -6.99 -0.41
CA ALA A 29 -3.37 -7.72 -1.64
C ALA A 29 -1.86 -7.90 -1.86
N LEU A 30 -1.04 -6.93 -1.46
CA LEU A 30 0.42 -7.04 -1.50
C LEU A 30 0.95 -8.05 -0.49
N ASP A 31 0.43 -8.04 0.75
CA ASP A 31 0.83 -9.01 1.78
C ASP A 31 0.45 -10.44 1.38
N ASP A 32 -0.72 -10.65 0.76
CA ASP A 32 -1.15 -11.95 0.21
C ASP A 32 -0.22 -12.41 -0.91
N ALA A 33 0.10 -11.52 -1.86
CA ALA A 33 1.02 -11.83 -2.96
C ALA A 33 2.44 -12.15 -2.45
N ILE A 34 2.92 -11.47 -1.41
CA ILE A 34 4.22 -11.77 -0.77
C ILE A 34 4.19 -13.14 -0.07
N ALA A 35 3.09 -13.48 0.60
CA ALA A 35 2.93 -14.78 1.23
C ALA A 35 2.93 -15.91 0.19
N ASP A 36 2.23 -15.71 -0.92
CA ASP A 36 2.20 -16.64 -2.03
C ASP A 36 3.55 -16.74 -2.74
N ASP A 37 4.29 -15.65 -2.89
CA ASP A 37 5.65 -15.69 -3.46
C ASP A 37 6.58 -16.57 -2.62
N LYS A 38 6.52 -16.43 -1.29
CA LYS A 38 7.32 -17.26 -0.37
C LYS A 38 6.97 -18.74 -0.44
N LYS A 39 5.71 -19.06 -0.76
CA LYS A 39 5.19 -20.44 -0.75
C LYS A 39 5.30 -21.12 -2.12
N TYR A 40 5.12 -20.38 -3.19
CA TYR A 40 4.94 -20.89 -4.55
C TYR A 40 5.82 -20.21 -5.61
N GLY A 41 6.47 -19.08 -5.30
CA GLY A 41 7.34 -18.34 -6.21
C GLY A 41 6.61 -17.64 -7.36
N ASN A 42 5.34 -17.31 -7.19
CA ASN A 42 4.48 -16.73 -8.23
C ASN A 42 3.78 -15.43 -7.81
N GLY A 43 4.19 -14.83 -6.68
CA GLY A 43 3.53 -13.64 -6.13
C GLY A 43 3.53 -12.43 -7.06
N PRO A 44 4.67 -12.10 -7.72
CA PRO A 44 4.73 -11.03 -8.71
C PRO A 44 3.72 -11.22 -9.85
N GLU A 45 3.58 -12.43 -10.38
CA GLU A 45 2.60 -12.74 -11.42
C GLU A 45 1.16 -12.62 -10.90
N GLN A 46 0.91 -13.05 -9.67
CA GLN A 46 -0.42 -12.95 -9.04
C GLN A 46 -0.85 -11.50 -8.82
N ILE A 47 0.02 -10.65 -8.24
CA ILE A 47 -0.32 -9.23 -8.06
C ILE A 47 -0.50 -8.51 -9.39
N ALA A 48 0.29 -8.88 -10.42
CA ALA A 48 0.16 -8.31 -11.75
C ALA A 48 -1.16 -8.69 -12.41
N ARG A 49 -1.60 -9.95 -12.27
CA ARG A 49 -2.90 -10.42 -12.75
C ARG A 49 -4.04 -9.70 -12.04
N TRP A 50 -3.95 -9.56 -10.71
CA TRP A 50 -4.95 -8.83 -9.93
C TRP A 50 -5.02 -7.36 -10.34
N ALA A 51 -3.89 -6.65 -10.43
CA ALA A 51 -3.85 -5.22 -10.78
C ALA A 51 -4.35 -4.93 -12.21
N ARG A 52 -4.32 -5.92 -13.11
CA ARG A 52 -4.91 -5.83 -14.46
C ARG A 52 -6.38 -6.27 -14.51
N SER A 53 -6.88 -6.96 -13.49
CA SER A 53 -8.29 -7.38 -13.42
C SER A 53 -9.22 -6.17 -13.26
N ARG A 54 -10.50 -6.35 -13.60
CA ARG A 54 -11.51 -5.30 -13.43
C ARG A 54 -11.55 -4.80 -11.98
N ASP A 55 -11.70 -5.73 -11.03
CA ASP A 55 -11.85 -5.40 -9.60
C ASP A 55 -10.58 -4.75 -9.06
N GLY A 56 -9.39 -5.25 -9.41
CA GLY A 56 -8.13 -4.66 -9.00
C GLY A 56 -7.94 -3.23 -9.54
N ARG A 57 -8.32 -2.96 -10.79
CA ARG A 57 -8.28 -1.60 -11.37
C ARG A 57 -9.26 -0.65 -10.68
N GLU A 58 -10.46 -1.13 -10.32
CA GLU A 58 -11.43 -0.35 -9.56
C GLU A 58 -10.89 -0.02 -8.15
N VAL A 59 -10.31 -1.00 -7.44
CA VAL A 59 -9.69 -0.79 -6.11
C VAL A 59 -8.53 0.21 -6.17
N LEU A 60 -7.62 0.06 -7.14
CA LEU A 60 -6.49 0.99 -7.33
C LEU A 60 -6.98 2.42 -7.59
N SER A 61 -7.96 2.57 -8.47
CA SER A 61 -8.53 3.89 -8.80
C SER A 61 -9.20 4.52 -7.57
N CYS A 62 -9.95 3.74 -6.79
CA CYS A 62 -10.57 4.17 -5.54
C CYS A 62 -9.54 4.53 -4.46
N ALA A 63 -8.36 3.87 -4.45
CA ALA A 63 -7.22 4.21 -3.62
C ALA A 63 -6.47 5.47 -4.11
N GLY A 64 -6.81 6.02 -5.27
CA GLY A 64 -6.14 7.17 -5.88
C GLY A 64 -4.86 6.81 -6.64
N ILE A 65 -4.72 5.54 -7.04
CA ILE A 65 -3.60 5.02 -7.82
C ILE A 65 -4.10 4.82 -9.26
N ASP A 66 -3.45 5.46 -10.24
CA ASP A 66 -3.78 5.29 -11.65
C ASP A 66 -3.35 3.89 -12.15
N PRO A 67 -4.28 3.01 -12.55
CA PRO A 67 -3.95 1.67 -12.98
C PRO A 67 -3.32 1.66 -14.38
N ASN A 68 -2.00 1.67 -14.41
CA ASN A 68 -1.17 1.59 -15.62
C ASN A 68 -0.02 0.59 -15.45
N GLU A 69 0.67 0.25 -16.54
CA GLU A 69 1.75 -0.75 -16.51
C GLU A 69 2.96 -0.33 -15.64
N ARG A 70 3.16 0.98 -15.39
CA ARG A 70 4.20 1.44 -14.45
C ARG A 70 3.83 1.05 -13.02
N VAL A 71 2.56 1.23 -12.63
CA VAL A 71 2.06 0.80 -11.32
C VAL A 71 2.16 -0.72 -11.20
N VAL A 72 1.70 -1.47 -12.20
CA VAL A 72 1.79 -2.94 -12.19
C VAL A 72 3.22 -3.41 -11.97
N LYS A 73 4.20 -2.88 -12.73
CA LYS A 73 5.62 -3.19 -12.55
C LYS A 73 6.13 -2.84 -11.14
N GLY A 74 5.72 -1.70 -10.60
CA GLY A 74 6.08 -1.29 -9.24
C GLY A 74 5.54 -2.24 -8.17
N LEU A 75 4.29 -2.70 -8.31
CA LEU A 75 3.70 -3.70 -7.40
C LEU A 75 4.43 -5.04 -7.50
N MET A 76 4.79 -5.49 -8.71
CA MET A 76 5.58 -6.70 -8.91
C MET A 76 6.94 -6.61 -8.22
N GLU A 77 7.69 -5.52 -8.45
CA GLU A 77 8.99 -5.30 -7.82
C GLU A 77 8.89 -5.25 -6.30
N PHE A 78 7.83 -4.62 -5.77
CA PHE A 78 7.57 -4.58 -4.34
C PHE A 78 7.36 -5.98 -3.76
N VAL A 79 6.53 -6.81 -4.41
CA VAL A 79 6.29 -8.20 -3.98
C VAL A 79 7.57 -9.03 -4.06
N SER A 80 8.35 -8.91 -5.14
CA SER A 80 9.65 -9.60 -5.27
C SER A 80 10.66 -9.24 -4.18
N LYS A 81 10.60 -8.02 -3.62
CA LYS A 81 11.43 -7.62 -2.48
C LYS A 81 10.98 -8.28 -1.17
N GLY A 82 9.75 -8.78 -1.09
CA GLY A 82 9.25 -9.57 0.04
C GLY A 82 9.09 -8.83 1.37
N ILE A 83 9.07 -7.48 1.34
CA ILE A 83 8.93 -6.63 2.52
C ILE A 83 7.44 -6.57 2.91
N ARG A 84 7.06 -7.20 4.03
CA ARG A 84 5.67 -7.19 4.51
C ARG A 84 5.24 -5.79 4.92
N THR A 85 4.18 -5.28 4.30
CA THR A 85 3.66 -3.93 4.56
C THR A 85 3.09 -3.80 5.98
N SER A 86 2.50 -4.87 6.51
CA SER A 86 1.97 -4.93 7.88
C SER A 86 3.01 -4.85 8.99
N VAL A 87 4.26 -5.28 8.75
CA VAL A 87 5.34 -5.18 9.75
C VAL A 87 6.02 -3.82 9.68
N ALA A 88 6.24 -3.29 8.47
CA ALA A 88 6.88 -1.99 8.25
C ALA A 88 6.08 -0.80 8.81
N LEU A 89 4.76 -0.96 8.99
CA LEU A 89 3.88 0.02 9.63
C LEU A 89 3.68 -0.22 11.14
N SER A 90 4.20 -1.32 11.69
CA SER A 90 4.18 -1.55 13.14
C SER A 90 5.06 -0.52 13.81
N ARG A 91 4.51 0.21 14.79
CA ARG A 91 5.29 1.18 15.60
C ARG A 91 6.56 0.53 16.16
N GLU A 92 6.50 -0.74 16.57
CA GLU A 92 7.63 -1.47 17.12
C GLU A 92 8.75 -1.74 16.08
N GLU A 93 8.43 -2.01 14.81
CA GLU A 93 9.46 -2.22 13.78
C GLU A 93 10.07 -0.87 13.34
N SER A 94 9.24 0.17 13.24
CA SER A 94 9.70 1.53 12.92
C SER A 94 10.63 2.09 14.00
N GLU A 95 10.26 1.94 15.29
CA GLU A 95 11.08 2.35 16.43
C GLU A 95 12.38 1.55 16.50
N ARG A 96 12.37 0.25 16.19
CA ARG A 96 13.60 -0.56 16.10
C ARG A 96 14.54 -0.10 14.99
N ARG A 97 14.00 0.23 13.81
CA ARG A 97 14.80 0.76 12.69
C ARG A 97 15.43 2.11 13.04
N HIS A 98 14.64 3.03 13.59
CA HIS A 98 15.16 4.31 14.05
C HIS A 98 16.22 4.15 15.15
N ALA A 99 16.05 3.22 16.09
CA ALA A 99 17.06 2.95 17.10
C ALA A 99 18.36 2.36 16.50
N MET A 100 18.27 1.50 15.48
CA MET A 100 19.44 0.97 14.78
C MET A 100 20.15 2.06 13.95
N GLU A 101 19.38 2.91 13.26
CA GLU A 101 19.91 4.03 12.49
C GLU A 101 20.60 5.06 13.40
N ASP A 102 20.02 5.39 14.56
CA ASP A 102 20.63 6.27 15.57
C ASP A 102 21.92 5.67 16.15
N MET A 103 21.96 4.35 16.35
CA MET A 103 23.17 3.65 16.81
C MET A 103 24.28 3.68 15.74
N GLU A 104 23.98 3.38 14.49
CA GLU A 104 24.96 3.48 13.38
C GLU A 104 25.48 4.92 13.22
N HIS A 105 24.60 5.91 13.38
CA HIS A 105 24.97 7.32 13.25
C HIS A 105 25.83 7.84 14.41
N ALA A 106 25.65 7.25 15.61
CA ALA A 106 26.49 7.53 16.78
C ALA A 106 27.84 6.81 16.72
N GLU A 107 27.93 5.66 16.06
CA GLU A 107 29.18 4.89 15.90
C GLU A 107 30.08 5.45 14.78
N ALA A 108 29.49 6.20 13.83
CA ALA A 108 30.19 6.85 12.73
C ALA A 108 30.69 8.29 13.02
N ALA A 109 30.43 8.83 14.23
CA ALA A 109 30.82 10.17 14.68
C ALA A 109 31.97 10.13 15.69
#